data_AF-A0A258ILI6-F1
#
_entry.id   AF-A0A258ILI6-F1
#
_cell.length_a   1.000
_cell.length_b   1.000
_cell.length_c   1.000
_cell.angle_alpha   90.00
_cell.angle_beta   90.00
_cell.angle_gamma   90.00
#
_symmetry.space_group_name_H-M   'P 1'
#
loop_
_entity.id
_entity.type
_entity.pdbx_description
1 polymer ?
#
loop_
_entity_poly.entity_id
_entity_poly.type
_entity_poly.pdbx_seq_one_letter_code
_entity_poly.pdbx_strand_id
1 'polypeptide(L)'
;MVAVRFTDAVNWTGSDFAIFGVMLAVPLAILELTLRATGNLAYRAAVVIALGGAFLMTWANLAVGLVGDENNPLNLMFFGVLGVGLAGAVVAGFAAGGLARAMAAMAVAQGLAGLAALIAGHVTIVLTGIFVLVWLASAGLFHKAARQQGAAPA
;
A
#
# COMPACT_ATOMS: atom_id res chain seq x y z
N MET A 1 9.72 19.62 -15.89
CA MET A 1 10.86 19.23 -16.75
C MET A 1 11.98 20.27 -16.73
N VAL A 2 12.36 20.78 -15.56
CA VAL A 2 13.41 21.81 -15.45
C VAL A 2 14.75 21.16 -15.10
N ALA A 3 14.81 20.24 -14.14
CA ALA A 3 16.07 19.60 -13.68
C ALA A 3 16.79 18.73 -14.74
N VAL A 4 16.07 17.93 -15.55
CA VAL A 4 16.62 17.14 -16.68
C VAL A 4 17.35 17.97 -17.73
N ARG A 5 17.17 19.29 -17.73
CA ARG A 5 17.88 20.20 -18.65
C ARG A 5 19.26 20.64 -18.16
N PHE A 6 19.58 20.38 -16.89
CA PHE A 6 20.78 20.92 -16.24
C PHE A 6 21.77 19.83 -15.80
N THR A 7 21.38 18.55 -15.80
CA THR A 7 22.28 17.45 -15.43
C THR A 7 21.81 16.10 -15.98
N ASP A 8 22.76 15.26 -16.42
CA ASP A 8 22.52 13.85 -16.81
C ASP A 8 22.34 12.93 -15.59
N ALA A 9 22.39 13.47 -14.37
CA ALA A 9 22.29 12.69 -13.13
C ALA A 9 20.88 12.13 -12.85
N VAL A 10 19.84 12.61 -13.54
CA VAL A 10 18.45 12.15 -13.39
C VAL A 10 17.81 11.95 -14.77
N ASN A 11 17.88 10.73 -15.30
CA ASN A 11 17.38 10.36 -16.64
C ASN A 11 15.89 9.95 -16.66
N TRP A 12 15.01 10.73 -16.05
CA TRP A 12 13.56 10.44 -16.10
C TRP A 12 12.98 10.74 -17.49
N THR A 13 12.38 9.73 -18.10
CA THR A 13 11.62 9.80 -19.35
C THR A 13 10.22 10.39 -19.13
N GLY A 14 9.54 10.78 -20.21
CA GLY A 14 8.14 11.24 -20.14
C GLY A 14 7.19 10.21 -19.51
N SER A 15 7.44 8.92 -19.73
CA SER A 15 6.70 7.82 -19.10
C SER A 15 6.91 7.75 -17.58
N ASP A 16 8.11 8.01 -17.08
CA ASP A 16 8.39 7.98 -15.64
C ASP A 16 7.59 9.06 -14.91
N PHE A 17 7.49 10.26 -15.49
CA PHE A 17 6.63 11.32 -14.97
C PHE A 17 5.15 10.94 -15.00
N ALA A 18 4.69 10.26 -16.05
CA ALA A 18 3.30 9.82 -16.15
C ALA A 18 2.97 8.75 -15.09
N ILE A 19 3.84 7.75 -14.93
CA ILE A 19 3.70 6.70 -13.91
C ILE A 19 3.68 7.33 -12.51
N PHE A 20 4.62 8.23 -12.23
CA PHE A 20 4.65 8.91 -10.94
C PHE A 20 3.41 9.77 -10.70
N GLY A 21 2.94 10.48 -11.73
CA GLY A 21 1.71 11.26 -11.68
C GLY A 21 0.49 10.41 -11.33
N VAL A 22 0.32 9.26 -11.98
CA VAL A 22 -0.77 8.30 -11.66
C VAL A 22 -0.64 7.77 -10.24
N MET A 23 0.57 7.40 -9.83
CA MET A 23 0.83 6.86 -8.50
C MET A 23 0.53 7.85 -7.37
N LEU A 24 0.59 9.15 -7.63
CA LEU A 24 0.11 10.18 -6.70
C LEU A 24 -1.39 10.43 -6.84
N ALA A 25 -1.90 10.56 -8.06
CA ALA A 25 -3.28 10.94 -8.33
C ALA A 25 -4.28 9.92 -7.77
N VAL A 26 -4.02 8.62 -7.93
CA VAL A 26 -4.92 7.55 -7.48
C VAL A 26 -5.14 7.57 -5.96
N PRO A 27 -4.10 7.47 -5.10
CA PRO A 27 -4.32 7.50 -3.66
C PRO A 27 -4.89 8.84 -3.18
N LEU A 28 -4.49 9.97 -3.78
CA LEU A 28 -5.07 11.27 -3.41
C LEU A 28 -6.56 11.35 -3.74
N ALA A 29 -6.99 10.85 -4.89
CA ALA A 29 -8.40 10.78 -5.26
C ALA A 29 -9.21 9.87 -4.31
N ILE A 30 -8.66 8.72 -3.92
CA ILE A 30 -9.30 7.82 -2.94
C ILE A 30 -9.40 8.50 -1.57
N LEU A 31 -8.35 9.22 -1.16
CA LEU A 31 -8.36 9.96 0.10
C LEU A 31 -9.42 11.06 0.11
N GLU A 32 -9.48 11.88 -0.94
CA GLU A 32 -10.49 12.93 -1.08
C GLU A 32 -11.91 12.35 -1.05
N LEU A 33 -12.16 11.27 -1.81
CA LEU A 33 -13.44 10.57 -1.81
C LEU A 33 -13.79 10.04 -0.41
N THR A 34 -12.82 9.44 0.29
CA THR A 34 -13.01 8.92 1.65
C THR A 34 -13.36 10.04 2.64
N LEU A 35 -12.65 11.17 2.56
CA LEU A 35 -12.91 12.33 3.42
C LEU A 35 -14.32 12.90 3.17
N ARG A 36 -14.83 12.84 1.93
CA ARG A 36 -16.18 13.25 1.59
C ARG A 36 -17.25 12.23 2.01
N ALA A 37 -16.96 10.93 1.89
CA ALA A 37 -17.95 9.86 2.05
C ALA A 37 -18.24 9.48 3.52
N THR A 38 -17.28 9.65 4.43
CA THR A 38 -17.46 9.23 5.83
C THR A 38 -16.89 10.23 6.81
N GLY A 39 -17.56 10.42 7.96
CA GLY A 39 -17.07 11.21 9.10
C GLY A 39 -16.26 10.40 10.13
N ASN A 40 -16.13 9.07 9.95
CA ASN A 40 -15.47 8.22 10.94
C ASN A 40 -13.94 8.40 10.90
N LEU A 41 -13.38 8.98 11.97
CA LEU A 41 -11.95 9.27 12.06
C LEU A 41 -11.08 8.01 12.02
N ALA A 42 -11.52 6.90 12.62
CA ALA A 42 -10.76 5.64 12.58
C ALA A 42 -10.70 5.07 11.16
N TYR A 43 -11.81 5.13 10.41
CA TYR A 43 -11.85 4.72 9.01
C TYR A 43 -10.92 5.59 8.15
N ARG A 44 -10.99 6.92 8.31
CA ARG A 44 -10.14 7.87 7.57
C ARG A 44 -8.66 7.62 7.85
N ALA A 45 -8.28 7.46 9.13
CA ALA A 45 -6.90 7.16 9.51
C ALA A 45 -6.42 5.82 8.94
N ALA A 46 -7.27 4.80 8.93
CA ALA A 46 -6.97 3.50 8.34
C ALA A 46 -6.66 3.61 6.83
N VAL A 47 -7.47 4.38 6.09
CA VAL A 47 -7.27 4.66 4.66
C VAL A 47 -5.96 5.42 4.41
N VAL A 48 -5.66 6.46 5.21
CA VAL A 48 -4.40 7.21 5.09
C VAL A 48 -3.19 6.29 5.24
N ILE A 49 -3.20 5.42 6.26
CA ILE A 49 -2.12 4.47 6.52
C ILE A 49 -2.01 3.45 5.37
N ALA A 50 -3.14 2.90 4.90
CA ALA A 50 -3.15 1.94 3.81
C ALA A 50 -2.62 2.54 2.50
N LEU A 51 -3.10 3.72 2.12
CA LEU A 51 -2.69 4.39 0.89
C LEU A 51 -1.25 4.89 0.96
N GLY A 52 -0.83 5.43 2.10
CA GLY A 52 0.56 5.83 2.34
C GLY A 52 1.51 4.64 2.27
N GLY A 53 1.14 3.51 2.89
CA GLY A 53 1.88 2.25 2.79
C GLY A 53 1.98 1.76 1.35
N ALA A 54 0.86 1.76 0.62
CA ALA A 54 0.82 1.27 -0.75
C ALA A 54 1.66 2.15 -1.68
N PHE A 55 1.58 3.47 -1.52
CA PHE A 55 2.40 4.43 -2.23
C PHE A 55 3.90 4.21 -1.96
N LEU A 56 4.30 4.15 -0.69
CA LEU A 56 5.70 3.98 -0.30
C LEU A 56 6.26 2.64 -0.78
N MET A 57 5.47 1.56 -0.70
CA MET A 57 5.89 0.25 -1.20
C MET A 57 6.07 0.26 -2.71
N THR A 58 5.11 0.82 -3.44
CA THR A 58 5.18 0.94 -4.92
C THR A 58 6.38 1.78 -5.33
N TRP A 59 6.56 2.95 -4.72
CA TRP A 59 7.68 3.85 -5.01
C TRP A 59 9.03 3.17 -4.73
N ALA A 60 9.21 2.59 -3.53
CA ALA A 60 10.45 1.91 -3.18
C ALA A 60 10.74 0.74 -4.13
N ASN A 61 9.73 -0.06 -4.46
CA ASN A 61 9.88 -1.22 -5.35
C ASN A 61 10.25 -0.80 -6.78
N LEU A 62 9.67 0.27 -7.31
CA LEU A 62 10.00 0.79 -8.64
C LEU A 62 11.36 1.51 -8.69
N ALA A 63 11.76 2.15 -7.58
CA ALA A 63 12.98 2.96 -7.56
C ALA A 63 14.25 2.13 -7.38
N VAL A 64 14.22 1.14 -6.49
CA VAL A 64 15.42 0.37 -6.10
C VAL A 64 15.19 -1.13 -6.02
N GLY A 65 13.96 -1.61 -6.20
CA GLY A 65 13.59 -2.98 -5.87
C GLY A 65 13.56 -3.22 -4.35
N LEU A 66 12.61 -4.01 -3.88
CA LEU A 66 12.57 -4.42 -2.47
C LEU A 66 13.50 -5.62 -2.21
N VAL A 67 13.86 -6.38 -3.25
CA VAL A 67 14.67 -7.59 -3.21
C VAL A 67 15.78 -7.51 -4.27
N GLY A 68 17.04 -7.53 -3.83
CA GLY A 68 18.19 -7.50 -4.74
C GLY A 68 18.28 -6.15 -5.46
N ASP A 69 18.01 -6.16 -6.77
CA ASP A 69 17.92 -4.99 -7.64
C ASP A 69 16.52 -4.85 -8.26
N GLU A 70 16.24 -3.72 -8.90
CA GLU A 70 14.94 -3.41 -9.49
C GLU A 70 14.48 -4.40 -10.57
N ASN A 71 15.40 -5.11 -11.24
CA ASN A 71 15.07 -6.09 -12.29
C ASN A 71 14.82 -7.50 -11.73
N ASN A 72 14.95 -7.70 -10.42
CA ASN A 72 14.70 -8.99 -9.80
C ASN A 72 13.21 -9.36 -9.89
N PRO A 73 12.84 -10.51 -10.50
CA PRO A 73 11.45 -10.91 -10.64
C PRO A 73 10.72 -11.11 -9.30
N LEU A 74 11.45 -11.33 -8.20
CA LEU A 74 10.88 -11.44 -6.86
C LEU A 74 10.17 -10.15 -6.41
N ASN A 75 10.53 -9.00 -6.97
CA ASN A 75 9.85 -7.73 -6.71
C ASN A 75 8.37 -7.74 -7.11
N LEU A 76 7.96 -8.63 -8.02
CA LEU A 76 6.56 -8.79 -8.42
C LEU A 76 5.66 -9.28 -7.28
N MET A 77 6.20 -10.01 -6.30
CA MET A 77 5.43 -10.51 -5.16
C MET A 77 4.82 -9.37 -4.35
N PHE A 78 5.50 -8.23 -4.23
CA PHE A 78 5.00 -7.06 -3.48
C PHE A 78 3.87 -6.34 -4.21
N PHE A 79 3.86 -6.33 -5.55
CA PHE A 79 2.67 -5.92 -6.30
C PHE A 79 1.51 -6.92 -6.11
N GLY A 80 1.82 -8.21 -5.95
CA GLY A 80 0.85 -9.22 -5.52
C GLY A 80 0.20 -8.89 -4.18
N VAL A 81 0.97 -8.40 -3.19
CA VAL A 81 0.43 -7.93 -1.90
C VAL A 81 -0.57 -6.78 -2.10
N LEU A 82 -0.24 -5.80 -2.94
CA LEU A 82 -1.19 -4.72 -3.30
C LEU A 82 -2.44 -5.26 -3.99
N GLY A 83 -2.28 -6.25 -4.88
CA GLY A 83 -3.36 -6.96 -5.54
C GLY A 83 -4.33 -7.63 -4.56
N VAL A 84 -3.80 -8.27 -3.50
CA VAL A 84 -4.62 -8.83 -2.41
C VAL A 84 -5.45 -7.75 -1.72
N GLY A 85 -4.84 -6.58 -1.46
CA GLY A 85 -5.54 -5.43 -0.88
C GLY A 85 -6.68 -4.91 -1.75
N LEU A 86 -6.39 -4.71 -3.03
CA LEU A 86 -7.37 -4.24 -4.03
C LEU A 86 -8.53 -5.23 -4.19
N ALA A 87 -8.24 -6.52 -4.40
CA ALA A 87 -9.25 -7.56 -4.52
C ALA A 87 -10.08 -7.68 -3.23
N GLY A 88 -9.41 -7.67 -2.08
CA GLY A 88 -10.07 -7.69 -0.78
C GLY A 88 -10.99 -6.49 -0.55
N ALA A 89 -10.59 -5.30 -0.99
CA ALA A 89 -11.41 -4.09 -0.89
C ALA A 89 -12.67 -4.15 -1.77
N VAL A 90 -12.53 -4.64 -3.02
CA VAL A 90 -13.65 -4.84 -3.94
C VAL A 90 -14.62 -5.87 -3.38
N VAL A 91 -14.13 -7.03 -2.94
CA VAL A 91 -14.96 -8.10 -2.35
C VAL A 91 -15.65 -7.62 -1.06
N ALA A 92 -14.98 -6.80 -0.28
CA ALA A 92 -15.54 -6.20 0.94
C ALA A 92 -16.60 -5.12 0.67
N GLY A 93 -16.77 -4.66 -0.58
CA GLY A 93 -17.62 -3.52 -0.90
C GLY A 93 -17.22 -2.26 -0.12
N PHE A 94 -15.94 -2.11 0.21
CA PHE A 94 -15.41 -1.03 1.06
C PHE A 94 -16.00 -0.96 2.47
N ALA A 95 -16.66 -2.00 2.97
CA ALA A 95 -17.13 -2.05 4.35
C ALA A 95 -15.96 -2.16 5.32
N ALA A 96 -16.00 -1.41 6.44
CA ALA A 96 -14.91 -1.35 7.42
C ALA A 96 -14.47 -2.74 7.93
N GLY A 97 -15.43 -3.62 8.24
CA GLY A 97 -15.12 -4.98 8.69
C GLY A 97 -14.44 -5.85 7.63
N GLY A 98 -14.81 -5.68 6.35
CA GLY A 98 -14.17 -6.39 5.25
C GLY A 98 -12.78 -5.83 4.93
N LEU A 99 -12.61 -4.51 4.95
CA LEU A 99 -11.31 -3.85 4.76
C LEU A 99 -10.31 -4.23 5.86
N ALA A 100 -10.76 -4.40 7.10
CA ALA A 100 -9.90 -4.91 8.17
C ALA A 100 -9.30 -6.29 7.83
N ARG A 101 -10.13 -7.20 7.26
CA ARG A 101 -9.68 -8.53 6.83
C ARG A 101 -8.76 -8.45 5.61
N ALA A 102 -9.06 -7.56 4.66
CA ALA A 102 -8.19 -7.33 3.50
C ALA A 102 -6.79 -6.86 3.92
N MET A 103 -6.70 -5.91 4.85
CA MET A 103 -5.42 -5.44 5.39
C MET A 103 -4.67 -6.53 6.18
N ALA A 104 -5.38 -7.35 6.95
CA ALA A 104 -4.76 -8.51 7.60
C ALA A 104 -4.24 -9.55 6.58
N ALA A 105 -4.99 -9.80 5.50
CA ALA A 105 -4.54 -10.66 4.41
C ALA A 105 -3.30 -10.11 3.70
N MET A 106 -3.22 -8.79 3.50
CA MET A 106 -2.00 -8.14 3.01
C MET A 106 -0.82 -8.33 3.97
N ALA A 107 -1.03 -8.22 5.28
CA ALA A 107 0.03 -8.48 6.27
C ALA A 107 0.58 -9.91 6.16
N VAL A 108 -0.30 -10.90 5.99
CA VAL A 108 0.10 -12.29 5.77
C VAL A 108 0.85 -12.42 4.44
N ALA A 109 0.32 -11.87 3.35
CA ALA A 109 0.96 -11.91 2.03
C ALA A 109 2.35 -11.24 2.05
N GLN A 110 2.49 -10.12 2.76
CA GLN A 110 3.76 -9.42 2.95
C GLN A 110 4.78 -10.31 3.68
N GLY A 111 4.36 -10.97 4.76
CA GLY A 111 5.21 -11.91 5.49
C GLY A 111 5.66 -13.09 4.62
N LEU A 112 4.76 -13.65 3.81
CA LEU A 112 5.07 -14.71 2.86
C LEU A 112 6.05 -14.26 1.77
N ALA A 113 5.87 -13.04 1.23
CA ALA A 113 6.80 -12.47 0.26
C ALA A 113 8.21 -12.26 0.86
N GLY A 114 8.28 -11.74 2.08
CA GLY A 114 9.56 -11.61 2.81
C GLY A 114 10.22 -12.94 3.11
N LEU A 115 9.45 -13.96 3.49
CA LEU A 115 9.95 -15.32 3.68
C LEU A 115 10.47 -15.93 2.37
N ALA A 116 9.75 -15.75 1.26
CA ALA A 116 10.20 -16.22 -0.05
C ALA A 116 11.50 -15.54 -0.48
N ALA A 117 11.63 -14.23 -0.24
CA ALA A 117 12.86 -13.49 -0.48
C ALA A 117 14.03 -14.02 0.38
N LEU A 118 13.78 -14.33 1.65
CA LEU A 118 14.79 -14.88 2.55
C LEU A 118 15.26 -16.27 2.10
N ILE A 119 14.33 -17.15 1.68
CA ILE A 119 14.65 -18.47 1.12
C ILE A 119 15.49 -18.33 -0.16
N ALA A 120 15.22 -17.30 -0.96
CA ALA A 120 15.99 -16.96 -2.16
C ALA A 120 17.35 -16.28 -1.85
N GLY A 121 17.74 -16.14 -0.59
CA GLY A 121 19.03 -15.58 -0.18
C GLY A 121 19.05 -14.06 0.01
N HIS A 122 17.89 -13.39 0.00
CA HIS A 122 17.77 -11.95 0.16
C HIS A 122 17.21 -11.56 1.53
N VAL A 123 17.97 -10.77 2.28
CA VAL A 123 17.54 -10.30 3.62
C VAL A 123 16.68 -9.05 3.51
N THR A 124 15.36 -9.20 3.65
CA THR A 124 14.38 -8.10 3.61
C THR A 124 13.57 -7.94 4.89
N ILE A 125 14.02 -8.57 5.98
CA ILE A 125 13.26 -8.76 7.23
C ILE A 125 12.76 -7.43 7.81
N VAL A 126 13.64 -6.42 7.89
CA VAL A 126 13.29 -5.11 8.46
C VAL A 126 12.19 -4.43 7.64
N LEU A 127 12.38 -4.37 6.32
CA LEU A 127 11.44 -3.71 5.41
C LEU A 127 10.10 -4.43 5.35
N THR A 128 10.14 -5.77 5.29
CA THR A 128 8.97 -6.65 5.40
C THR A 128 8.23 -6.37 6.70
N GLY A 129 8.93 -6.33 7.83
CA GLY A 129 8.35 -6.06 9.14
C GLY A 129 7.66 -4.70 9.21
N ILE A 130 8.27 -3.65 8.67
CA ILE A 130 7.67 -2.30 8.59
C ILE A 130 6.33 -2.37 7.84
N PHE A 131 6.29 -2.95 6.65
CA PHE A 131 5.06 -3.02 5.88
C PHE A 131 4.00 -3.92 6.53
N VAL A 132 4.39 -5.04 7.14
CA VAL A 132 3.47 -5.87 7.94
C VAL A 132 2.81 -5.03 9.04
N LEU A 133 3.59 -4.23 9.77
CA LEU A 133 3.06 -3.36 10.82
C LEU A 133 2.12 -2.28 10.26
N VAL A 134 2.45 -1.69 9.10
CA VAL A 134 1.58 -0.72 8.41
C VAL A 134 0.22 -1.36 8.08
N TRP A 135 0.22 -2.56 7.51
CA TRP A 135 -1.01 -3.28 7.16
C TRP A 135 -1.82 -3.65 8.41
N LEU A 136 -1.18 -4.14 9.47
CA LEU A 136 -1.85 -4.48 10.72
C LEU A 136 -2.39 -3.24 11.46
N ALA A 137 -1.67 -2.11 11.42
CA ALA A 137 -2.14 -0.86 11.99
C ALA A 137 -3.42 -0.36 11.28
N SER A 138 -3.43 -0.40 9.95
CA SER A 138 -4.63 -0.09 9.17
C SER A 138 -5.77 -1.07 9.46
N ALA A 139 -5.48 -2.38 9.55
CA ALA A 139 -6.46 -3.40 9.90
C ALA A 139 -7.12 -3.14 11.26
N GLY A 140 -6.33 -2.79 12.28
CA GLY A 140 -6.82 -2.46 13.62
C GLY A 140 -7.75 -1.25 13.64
N LEU A 141 -7.44 -0.22 12.85
CA LEU A 141 -8.28 0.98 12.74
C LEU A 141 -9.58 0.71 11.97
N PHE A 142 -9.54 -0.07 10.89
CA PHE A 142 -10.76 -0.52 10.22
C PHE A 142 -11.64 -1.39 11.13
N HIS A 143 -11.03 -2.26 11.94
CA HIS A 143 -11.77 -3.05 12.94
C HIS A 143 -12.43 -2.16 13.99
N LYS A 144 -11.73 -1.12 14.47
CA LYS A 144 -12.29 -0.11 15.37
C LYS A 144 -13.45 0.64 14.72
N ALA A 145 -13.33 1.05 13.46
CA ALA A 145 -14.40 1.72 12.72
C ALA A 145 -15.65 0.83 12.56
N ALA A 146 -15.46 -0.47 12.28
CA ALA A 146 -16.56 -1.43 12.18
C ALA A 146 -17.33 -1.58 13.51
N ARG A 147 -16.61 -1.60 14.64
CA ARG A 147 -17.24 -1.63 15.97
C ARG A 147 -18.05 -0.37 16.27
N GLN A 148 -17.56 0.80 15.84
CA GLN A 148 -18.28 2.07 16.03
C GLN A 148 -19.56 2.14 15.20
N GLN A 149 -19.58 1.56 13.99
CA GLN A 149 -20.77 1.48 13.15
C GLN A 149 -21.86 0.58 13.76
N GLY A 150 -21.47 -0.52 14.41
CA GLY A 150 -22.42 -1.42 15.10
C GLY A 150 -22.91 -0.93 16.46
N ALA A 151 -22.31 0.11 17.03
CA ALA A 151 -22.63 0.63 18.37
C ALA A 151 -23.55 1.87 18.36
N ALA A 152 -23.88 2.41 17.17
CA ALA A 152 -24.83 3.51 17.06
C ALA A 152 -26.27 3.00 17.26
N PRO A 153 -27.07 3.57 18.19
CA PRO A 153 -28.48 3.21 18.31
C PRO A 153 -29.22 3.59 17.03
N ALA A 154 -30.11 2.69 16.58
CA ALA A 154 -30.98 2.85 15.41
C ALA A 154 -32.00 3.98 15.59
#